data_AF-A0A6A7G3K5-F1
#
_entry.id   AF-A0A6A7G3K5-F1
#
_cell.length_a   1.000
_cell.length_b   1.000
_cell.length_c   1.000
_cell.angle_alpha   90.00
_cell.angle_beta   90.00
_cell.angle_gamma   90.00
#
_symmetry.space_group_name_H-M   'P 1'
#
loop_
_entity.id
_entity.type
_entity.pdbx_description
1 polymer ?
#
loop_
_entity_poly.entity_id
_entity_poly.type
_entity_poly.pdbx_seq_one_letter_code
_entity_poly.pdbx_strand_id
1 'polypeptide(L)'
;GDNELSEEQQQQQQQQQQQQQQQQQQQAAEQQQQQRGLQFLVNAYRVGMLAMETLARRVQDDRPQNKYAPRPPYGGEIKWLLGVAKKLGTQYLHQFCLCCVNSVVSPFILFELALDVSQCLSRQQQPQQQQQQQQQQQQPALYQPHPRSSTILQPLVQKCLQMFIQCCHMKLHYITASDYEEFVGIMCTARQAFQMTPGGLVQFNELLQALRRSKSCKKELWQLLSTTLQQTPV
;
A
#
# COMPACT_ATOMS: atom_id res chain seq x y z
N GLY A 1 59.09 33.00 -31.22
CA GLY A 1 59.40 31.92 -30.27
C GLY A 1 58.51 32.02 -29.07
N ASP A 2 58.79 32.94 -28.16
CA ASP A 2 58.15 32.96 -26.83
C ASP A 2 56.72 33.53 -26.74
N ASN A 3 56.27 34.32 -27.73
CA ASN A 3 54.92 34.93 -27.68
C ASN A 3 53.79 33.96 -28.06
N GLU A 4 54.02 33.02 -29.00
CA GLU A 4 52.98 32.08 -29.46
C GLU A 4 52.64 31.02 -28.39
N LEU A 5 53.63 30.57 -27.60
CA LEU A 5 53.39 29.61 -26.52
C LEU A 5 52.51 30.19 -25.40
N SER A 6 52.62 31.49 -25.13
CA SER A 6 51.81 32.17 -24.11
C SER A 6 50.35 32.31 -24.54
N GLU A 7 50.09 32.55 -25.83
CA GLU A 7 48.73 32.67 -26.37
C GLU A 7 48.00 31.32 -26.41
N GLU A 8 48.66 30.22 -26.79
CA GLU A 8 48.07 28.88 -26.75
C GLU A 8 47.69 28.47 -25.31
N GLN A 9 48.55 28.78 -24.33
CA GLN A 9 48.29 28.43 -22.94
C GLN A 9 47.12 29.23 -22.35
N GLN A 10 46.99 30.51 -22.75
CA GLN A 10 45.88 31.37 -22.34
C GLN A 10 44.56 30.96 -23.01
N GLN A 11 44.61 30.53 -24.28
CA GLN A 11 43.45 30.05 -25.01
C GLN A 11 42.96 28.70 -24.48
N GLN A 12 43.88 27.80 -24.10
CA GLN A 12 43.56 26.51 -23.49
C GLN A 12 42.96 26.69 -22.08
N GLN A 13 43.46 27.64 -21.30
CA GLN A 13 42.89 27.97 -19.99
C GLN A 13 41.48 28.59 -20.10
N GLN A 14 41.25 29.44 -21.10
CA GLN A 14 39.94 30.04 -21.35
C GLN A 14 38.90 29.01 -21.82
N GLN A 15 39.32 28.04 -22.66
CA GLN A 15 38.46 26.95 -23.12
C GLN A 15 38.09 25.98 -21.98
N GLN A 16 39.03 25.70 -21.08
CA GLN A 16 38.79 24.88 -19.89
C GLN A 16 37.83 25.55 -18.90
N GLN A 17 37.92 26.88 -18.76
CA GLN A 17 37.01 27.67 -17.93
C GLN A 17 35.58 27.73 -18.51
N GLN A 18 35.45 27.79 -19.84
CA GLN A 18 34.16 27.72 -20.53
C GLN A 18 33.48 26.34 -20.37
N GLN A 19 34.26 25.26 -20.43
CA GLN A 19 33.74 23.90 -20.20
C GLN A 19 33.22 23.70 -18.77
N GLN A 20 33.95 24.19 -17.76
CA GLN A 20 33.48 24.13 -16.36
C GLN A 20 32.18 24.91 -16.14
N GLN A 21 32.05 26.08 -16.78
CA GLN A 21 30.87 26.93 -16.62
C GLN A 21 29.62 26.31 -17.27
N GLN A 22 29.77 25.64 -18.42
CA GLN A 22 28.68 24.88 -19.05
C GLN A 22 28.23 23.69 -18.19
N GLN A 23 29.17 22.98 -17.57
CA GLN A 23 28.87 21.81 -16.74
C GLN A 23 28.13 22.19 -15.45
N GLN A 24 28.46 23.34 -14.84
CA GLN A 24 27.73 23.88 -13.69
C GLN A 24 26.30 24.34 -14.05
N GLN A 25 26.10 24.94 -15.22
CA GLN A 25 24.76 25.36 -15.66
C GLN A 25 23.83 24.17 -15.94
N GLN A 26 24.34 23.08 -16.52
CA GLN A 26 23.55 21.86 -16.72
C GLN A 26 23.11 21.23 -15.39
N GLN A 27 24.02 21.11 -14.41
CA GLN A 27 23.69 20.56 -13.09
C GLN A 27 22.65 21.41 -12.34
N ALA A 28 22.72 22.74 -12.45
CA ALA A 28 21.75 23.65 -11.83
C ALA A 28 20.34 23.52 -12.45
N ALA A 29 20.25 23.35 -13.77
CA ALA A 29 18.98 23.16 -14.48
C ALA A 29 18.31 21.82 -14.11
N GLU A 30 19.09 20.74 -13.99
CA GLU A 30 18.60 19.42 -13.56
C GLU A 30 18.04 19.45 -12.13
N GLN A 31 18.75 20.12 -11.19
CA GLN A 31 18.27 20.28 -9.82
C GLN A 31 16.96 21.07 -9.72
N GLN A 32 16.81 22.15 -10.50
CA GLN A 32 15.55 22.90 -10.57
C GLN A 32 14.40 22.06 -11.15
N GLN A 33 14.66 21.26 -12.18
CA GLN A 33 13.65 20.38 -12.75
C GLN A 33 13.20 19.31 -11.75
N GLN A 34 14.14 18.76 -10.98
CA GLN A 34 13.85 17.79 -9.91
C GLN A 34 13.02 18.42 -8.78
N GLN A 35 13.32 19.65 -8.37
CA GLN A 35 12.52 20.39 -7.39
C GLN A 35 11.10 20.66 -7.88
N ARG A 36 10.92 21.08 -9.14
CA ARG A 36 9.58 21.25 -9.73
C ARG A 36 8.81 19.95 -9.80
N GLY A 37 9.45 18.86 -10.22
CA GLY A 37 8.84 17.53 -10.24
C GLY A 37 8.32 17.09 -8.87
N LEU A 38 9.10 17.35 -7.82
CA LEU A 38 8.70 17.06 -6.44
C LEU A 38 7.50 17.91 -5.98
N GLN A 39 7.47 19.21 -6.33
CA GLN A 39 6.32 20.07 -6.03
C GLN A 39 5.03 19.59 -6.72
N PHE A 40 5.09 19.20 -8.00
CA PHE A 40 3.93 18.64 -8.70
C PHE A 40 3.42 17.36 -8.03
N LEU A 41 4.34 16.50 -7.57
CA LEU A 41 4.00 15.27 -6.87
C LEU A 41 3.28 15.54 -5.53
N VAL A 42 3.78 16.51 -4.76
CA VAL A 42 3.13 16.96 -3.51
C VAL A 42 1.74 17.53 -3.78
N ASN A 43 1.58 18.34 -4.84
CA ASN A 43 0.28 18.91 -5.20
C ASN A 43 -0.72 17.83 -5.63
N ALA A 44 -0.28 16.88 -6.46
CA ALA A 44 -1.09 15.74 -6.87
C ALA A 44 -1.55 14.90 -5.68
N TYR A 45 -0.65 14.65 -4.72
CA TYR A 45 -0.99 13.98 -3.47
C TYR A 45 -2.07 14.73 -2.69
N ARG A 46 -1.91 16.04 -2.50
CA ARG A 46 -2.89 16.86 -1.75
C ARG A 46 -4.28 16.81 -2.37
N VAL A 47 -4.37 16.93 -3.69
CA VAL A 47 -5.65 16.83 -4.41
C VAL A 47 -6.25 15.43 -4.25
N GLY A 48 -5.43 14.38 -4.39
CA GLY A 48 -5.86 13.00 -4.15
C GLY A 48 -6.40 12.78 -2.72
N MET A 49 -5.75 13.36 -1.71
CA MET A 49 -6.22 13.27 -0.32
C MET A 49 -7.56 13.97 -0.11
N LEU A 50 -7.79 15.13 -0.72
CA LEU A 50 -9.10 15.82 -0.69
C LEU A 50 -10.19 15.00 -1.40
N ALA A 51 -9.85 14.32 -2.50
CA ALA A 51 -10.76 13.41 -3.17
C ALA A 51 -11.12 12.21 -2.27
N MET A 52 -10.15 11.67 -1.53
CA MET A 52 -10.39 10.59 -0.56
C MET A 52 -11.29 11.03 0.60
N GLU A 53 -11.14 12.25 1.10
CA GLU A 53 -12.07 12.82 2.11
C GLU A 53 -13.49 12.97 1.56
N THR A 54 -13.61 13.29 0.28
CA THR A 54 -14.92 13.34 -0.40
C THR A 54 -15.52 11.95 -0.57
N LEU A 55 -14.68 10.95 -0.90
CA LEU A 55 -15.10 9.55 -0.98
C LEU A 55 -15.61 9.04 0.38
N ALA A 56 -14.96 9.40 1.49
CA ALA A 56 -15.39 9.02 2.83
C ALA A 56 -16.81 9.48 3.16
N ARG A 57 -17.20 10.67 2.71
CA ARG A 57 -18.56 11.20 2.89
C ARG A 57 -19.60 10.43 2.08
N ARG A 58 -19.24 10.00 0.86
CA ARG A 58 -20.16 9.28 -0.06
C ARG A 58 -20.29 7.79 0.25
N VAL A 59 -19.39 7.23 1.05
CA VAL A 59 -19.36 5.80 1.40
C VAL A 59 -20.60 5.32 2.16
N GLN A 60 -21.35 6.25 2.74
CA GLN A 60 -22.61 5.98 3.45
C GLN A 60 -23.81 5.90 2.50
N ASP A 61 -23.74 6.53 1.32
CA ASP A 61 -24.85 6.62 0.35
C ASP A 61 -24.89 5.47 -0.66
N ASP A 62 -23.81 4.68 -0.76
CA ASP A 62 -23.70 3.65 -1.78
C ASP A 62 -24.54 2.40 -1.45
N ARG A 63 -25.17 1.81 -2.48
CA ARG A 63 -25.97 0.60 -2.29
C ARG A 63 -25.06 -0.53 -1.79
N PRO A 64 -25.47 -1.34 -0.80
CA PRO A 64 -24.63 -2.39 -0.20
C PRO A 64 -24.00 -3.33 -1.24
N GLN A 65 -24.73 -3.63 -2.32
CA GLN A 65 -24.28 -4.49 -3.41
C GLN A 65 -23.09 -3.92 -4.20
N ASN A 66 -23.04 -2.60 -4.39
CA ASN A 66 -21.93 -1.91 -5.07
C ASN A 66 -20.74 -1.70 -4.13
N LYS A 67 -21.03 -1.54 -2.83
CA LYS A 67 -20.06 -1.23 -1.77
C LYS A 67 -18.96 -2.28 -1.62
N TYR A 68 -19.29 -3.55 -1.86
CA TYR A 68 -18.38 -4.70 -1.67
C TYR A 68 -17.93 -5.35 -2.97
N ALA A 69 -18.07 -4.66 -4.11
CA ALA A 69 -17.54 -5.17 -5.37
C ALA A 69 -16.02 -5.44 -5.27
N PRO A 70 -15.51 -6.56 -5.82
CA PRO A 70 -14.07 -6.86 -5.84
C PRO A 70 -13.25 -5.78 -6.54
N ARG A 71 -13.84 -5.09 -7.52
CA ARG A 71 -13.22 -3.98 -8.25
C ARG A 71 -14.16 -2.78 -8.28
N PRO A 72 -14.13 -1.92 -7.25
CA PRO A 72 -14.89 -0.69 -7.28
C PRO A 72 -14.30 0.28 -8.34
N PRO A 73 -15.12 1.17 -8.94
CA PRO A 73 -14.66 2.11 -9.96
C PRO A 73 -13.49 3.00 -9.52
N TYR A 74 -13.41 3.32 -8.23
CA TYR A 74 -12.36 4.17 -7.64
C TYR A 74 -11.05 3.44 -7.33
N GLY A 75 -10.97 2.12 -7.54
CA GLY A 75 -9.85 1.30 -7.07
C GLY A 75 -8.51 1.65 -7.72
N GLY A 76 -8.52 2.03 -9.00
CA GLY A 76 -7.29 2.36 -9.74
C GLY A 76 -6.65 3.65 -9.23
N GLU A 77 -7.46 4.66 -8.96
CA GLU A 77 -7.06 5.99 -8.51
C GLU A 77 -6.46 5.93 -7.10
N ILE A 78 -7.01 5.10 -6.21
CA ILE A 78 -6.47 4.89 -4.87
C ILE A 78 -5.10 4.21 -4.91
N LYS A 79 -4.93 3.18 -5.75
CA LYS A 79 -3.62 2.52 -5.94
C LYS A 79 -2.59 3.45 -6.56
N TRP A 80 -3.02 4.30 -7.50
CA TRP A 80 -2.16 5.32 -8.07
C TRP A 80 -1.71 6.33 -7.00
N LEU A 81 -2.63 6.79 -6.14
CA LEU A 81 -2.33 7.69 -5.04
C LEU A 81 -1.39 7.05 -4.00
N LEU A 82 -1.52 5.75 -3.71
CA LEU A 82 -0.55 5.00 -2.93
C LEU A 82 0.85 5.07 -3.57
N GLY A 83 0.95 4.91 -4.89
CA GLY A 83 2.21 5.05 -5.63
C GLY A 83 2.84 6.44 -5.47
N VAL A 84 2.01 7.50 -5.50
CA VAL A 84 2.45 8.87 -5.20
C VAL A 84 2.95 8.99 -3.76
N ALA A 85 2.19 8.49 -2.79
CA ALA A 85 2.56 8.54 -1.37
C ALA A 85 3.89 7.81 -1.10
N LYS A 86 4.12 6.65 -1.71
CA LYS A 86 5.37 5.87 -1.62
C LYS A 86 6.58 6.67 -2.12
N LYS A 87 6.42 7.43 -3.21
CA LYS A 87 7.48 8.30 -3.76
C LYS A 87 7.79 9.51 -2.88
N LEU A 88 6.78 10.05 -2.19
CA LEU A 88 6.93 11.19 -1.27
C LEU A 88 7.50 10.80 0.10
N GLY A 89 7.36 9.53 0.50
CA GLY A 89 7.98 8.97 1.69
C GLY A 89 6.99 8.59 2.80
N THR A 90 7.54 8.10 3.92
CA THR A 90 6.78 7.40 4.97
C THR A 90 5.72 8.27 5.65
N GLN A 91 5.95 9.58 5.80
CA GLN A 91 4.97 10.49 6.40
C GLN A 91 3.70 10.62 5.55
N TYR A 92 3.87 10.75 4.23
CA TYR A 92 2.77 10.78 3.27
C TYR A 92 2.07 9.42 3.20
N LEU A 93 2.84 8.33 3.24
CA LEU A 93 2.28 6.98 3.30
C LEU A 93 1.41 6.76 4.55
N HIS A 94 1.85 7.23 5.71
CA HIS A 94 1.08 7.14 6.95
C HIS A 94 -0.23 7.90 6.87
N GLN A 95 -0.20 9.16 6.43
CA GLN A 95 -1.40 9.98 6.29
C GLN A 95 -2.37 9.38 5.26
N PHE A 96 -1.85 8.84 4.15
CA PHE A 96 -2.64 8.08 3.17
C PHE A 96 -3.36 6.90 3.82
N CYS A 97 -2.66 6.07 4.62
CA CYS A 97 -3.26 4.92 5.29
C CYS A 97 -4.37 5.32 6.25
N LEU A 98 -4.17 6.38 7.05
CA LEU A 98 -5.19 6.92 7.95
C LEU A 98 -6.43 7.39 7.19
N CYS A 99 -6.24 8.02 6.03
CA CYS A 99 -7.35 8.44 5.18
C CYS A 99 -8.09 7.23 4.59
N CYS A 100 -7.36 6.19 4.14
CA CYS A 100 -7.96 4.96 3.60
C CYS A 100 -8.88 4.26 4.61
N VAL A 101 -8.49 4.21 5.89
CA VAL A 101 -9.30 3.59 6.96
C VAL A 101 -10.71 4.20 7.05
N ASN A 102 -10.83 5.49 6.74
CA ASN A 102 -12.09 6.24 6.82
C ASN A 102 -12.84 6.31 5.49
N SER A 103 -12.14 6.23 4.37
CA SER A 103 -12.70 6.47 3.03
C SER A 103 -12.99 5.21 2.22
N VAL A 104 -12.28 4.11 2.50
CA VAL A 104 -12.38 2.88 1.71
C VAL A 104 -13.19 1.84 2.47
N VAL A 105 -14.14 1.25 1.76
CA VAL A 105 -15.04 0.20 2.29
C VAL A 105 -14.89 -1.12 1.56
N SER A 106 -14.33 -1.13 0.35
CA SER A 106 -14.07 -2.38 -0.35
C SER A 106 -12.97 -3.16 0.40
N PRO A 107 -13.26 -4.36 0.94
CA PRO A 107 -12.26 -5.15 1.65
C PRO A 107 -11.12 -5.60 0.74
N PHE A 108 -11.38 -5.76 -0.55
CA PHE A 108 -10.40 -6.18 -1.55
C PHE A 108 -9.35 -5.09 -1.79
N ILE A 109 -9.78 -3.84 -1.97
CA ILE A 109 -8.86 -2.70 -2.09
C ILE A 109 -8.06 -2.54 -0.79
N LEU A 110 -8.71 -2.61 0.37
CA LEU A 110 -8.00 -2.53 1.66
C LEU A 110 -6.94 -3.62 1.82
N PHE A 111 -7.23 -4.84 1.37
CA PHE A 111 -6.29 -5.96 1.41
C PHE A 111 -5.08 -5.73 0.50
N GLU A 112 -5.30 -5.33 -0.74
CA GLU A 112 -4.22 -5.02 -1.68
C GLU A 112 -3.35 -3.86 -1.16
N LEU A 113 -3.96 -2.80 -0.63
CA LEU A 113 -3.23 -1.70 -0.01
C LEU A 113 -2.40 -2.16 1.19
N ALA A 114 -2.96 -3.01 2.04
CA ALA A 114 -2.23 -3.53 3.21
C ALA A 114 -1.01 -4.37 2.80
N LEU A 115 -1.13 -5.22 1.77
CA LEU A 115 0.00 -5.98 1.23
C LEU A 115 1.08 -5.04 0.67
N ASP A 116 0.70 -4.06 -0.13
CA ASP A 116 1.64 -3.13 -0.75
C ASP A 116 2.36 -2.24 0.26
N VAL A 117 1.63 -1.76 1.29
CA VAL A 117 2.19 -0.95 2.38
C VAL A 117 3.14 -1.80 3.23
N SER A 118 2.76 -3.03 3.57
CA SER A 118 3.62 -3.96 4.31
C SER A 118 4.96 -4.19 3.59
N GLN A 119 4.92 -4.49 2.29
CA GLN A 119 6.12 -4.67 1.48
C GLN A 119 6.97 -3.40 1.42
N CYS A 120 6.34 -2.23 1.28
CA CYS A 120 7.04 -0.95 1.24
C CYS A 120 7.80 -0.67 2.55
N LEU A 121 7.15 -0.90 3.69
CA LEU A 121 7.74 -0.68 5.02
C LEU A 121 8.89 -1.65 5.30
N SER A 122 8.82 -2.90 4.81
CA SER A 122 9.91 -3.88 4.92
C SER A 122 11.14 -3.48 4.08
N ARG A 123 10.94 -2.96 2.86
CA ARG A 123 12.06 -2.51 2.01
C ARG A 123 12.76 -1.26 2.55
N GLN A 124 12.02 -0.33 3.17
CA GLN A 124 12.63 0.86 3.77
C GLN A 124 13.51 0.56 5.00
N GLN A 125 13.39 -0.63 5.62
CA GLN A 125 14.19 -1.01 6.79
C GLN A 125 15.60 -1.51 6.43
N GLN A 126 15.83 -1.96 5.19
CA GLN A 126 17.11 -2.54 4.78
C GLN A 126 18.30 -1.56 4.74
N PRO A 127 18.17 -0.31 4.27
CA PRO A 127 19.32 0.61 4.20
C PRO A 127 19.85 1.04 5.57
N GLN A 128 19.00 1.06 6.59
CA GLN A 128 19.36 1.57 7.91
C GLN A 128 20.17 0.57 8.75
N GLN A 129 20.06 -0.74 8.47
CA GLN A 129 20.85 -1.77 9.14
C GLN A 129 22.31 -1.83 8.66
N GLN A 130 22.59 -1.46 7.41
CA GLN A 130 23.97 -1.48 6.89
C GLN A 130 24.87 -0.38 7.45
N GLN A 131 24.34 0.79 7.81
CA GLN A 131 25.15 1.86 8.46
C GLN A 131 25.41 1.62 9.95
N GLN A 132 24.56 0.86 10.66
CA GLN A 132 24.79 0.53 12.07
C GLN A 132 25.75 -0.65 12.29
N GLN A 133 26.01 -1.48 11.26
CA GLN A 133 26.93 -2.60 11.37
C GLN A 133 28.42 -2.22 11.44
N GLN A 134 28.81 -0.98 11.10
CA GLN A 134 30.22 -0.57 11.20
C GLN A 134 30.66 -0.13 12.60
N GLN A 135 29.76 -0.01 13.58
CA GLN A 135 30.12 0.53 14.90
C GLN A 135 29.80 -0.37 16.11
N GLN A 136 29.32 -1.60 15.92
CA GLN A 136 28.91 -2.45 17.04
C GLN A 136 29.32 -3.91 16.90
N GLN A 137 30.64 -4.12 16.91
CA GLN A 137 31.24 -5.44 17.02
C GLN A 137 31.38 -5.81 18.51
N GLN A 138 30.28 -6.21 19.18
CA GLN A 138 30.35 -7.03 20.43
C GLN A 138 29.04 -7.48 21.11
N GLN A 139 27.81 -7.19 20.62
CA GLN A 139 26.60 -7.66 21.33
C GLN A 139 25.69 -8.58 20.50
N PRO A 140 25.11 -9.65 21.10
CA PRO A 140 24.10 -10.46 20.42
C PRO A 140 22.89 -9.60 20.09
N ALA A 141 22.57 -9.48 18.80
CA ALA A 141 21.41 -8.74 18.33
C ALA A 141 20.12 -9.41 18.82
N LEU A 142 19.53 -8.87 19.88
CA LEU A 142 18.14 -9.15 20.23
C LEU A 142 17.27 -8.52 19.15
N TYR A 143 16.57 -9.35 18.39
CA TYR A 143 15.57 -8.94 17.40
C TYR A 143 14.48 -8.09 18.09
N GLN A 144 14.66 -6.77 18.12
CA GLN A 144 13.58 -5.85 18.49
C GLN A 144 12.82 -5.45 17.22
N PRO A 145 11.57 -5.92 17.02
CA PRO A 145 10.74 -5.43 15.94
C PRO A 145 10.50 -3.92 16.16
N HIS A 146 10.90 -3.10 15.18
CA HIS A 146 10.74 -1.66 15.27
C HIS A 146 9.24 -1.30 15.24
N PRO A 147 8.71 -0.58 16.25
CA PRO A 147 7.27 -0.38 16.45
C PRO A 147 6.57 0.44 15.36
N ARG A 148 7.32 1.24 14.58
CA ARG A 148 6.75 2.20 13.61
C ARG A 148 6.07 1.55 12.40
N SER A 149 6.50 0.36 11.97
CA SER A 149 5.86 -0.36 10.86
C SER A 149 4.50 -0.95 11.29
N SER A 150 4.37 -1.30 12.58
CA SER A 150 3.12 -1.82 13.15
C SER A 150 2.04 -0.75 13.24
N THR A 151 2.39 0.48 13.65
CA THR A 151 1.41 1.55 13.89
C THR A 151 0.69 2.04 12.63
N ILE A 152 1.36 2.00 11.46
CA ILE A 152 0.76 2.42 10.19
C ILE A 152 -0.14 1.32 9.62
N LEU A 153 0.34 0.09 9.65
CA LEU A 153 -0.31 -1.04 8.98
C LEU A 153 -1.49 -1.59 9.79
N GLN A 154 -1.40 -1.60 11.12
CA GLN A 154 -2.39 -2.24 11.97
C GLN A 154 -3.81 -1.66 11.80
N PRO A 155 -4.04 -0.33 11.81
CA PRO A 155 -5.39 0.22 11.59
C PRO A 155 -5.98 -0.15 10.23
N LEU A 156 -5.14 -0.20 9.19
CA LEU A 156 -5.54 -0.56 7.83
C LEU A 156 -5.95 -2.04 7.74
N VAL A 157 -5.15 -2.93 8.34
CA VAL A 157 -5.46 -4.37 8.40
C VAL A 157 -6.74 -4.59 9.21
N GLN A 158 -6.88 -3.97 10.39
CA GLN A 158 -8.10 -4.12 11.20
C GLN A 158 -9.35 -3.67 10.45
N LYS A 159 -9.27 -2.53 9.74
CA LYS A 159 -10.37 -2.08 8.88
C LYS A 159 -10.66 -3.09 7.77
N CYS A 160 -9.64 -3.63 7.11
CA CYS A 160 -9.78 -4.67 6.09
C CYS A 160 -10.57 -5.88 6.60
N LEU A 161 -10.17 -6.43 7.76
CA LEU A 161 -10.85 -7.59 8.37
C LEU A 161 -12.31 -7.27 8.70
N GLN A 162 -12.57 -6.11 9.29
CA GLN A 162 -13.93 -5.66 9.59
C GLN A 162 -14.79 -5.59 8.32
N MET A 163 -14.25 -5.03 7.23
CA MET A 163 -15.00 -4.95 5.97
C MET A 163 -15.22 -6.33 5.34
N PHE A 164 -14.28 -7.27 5.47
CA PHE A 164 -14.48 -8.65 5.03
C PHE A 164 -15.61 -9.35 5.80
N ILE A 165 -15.65 -9.20 7.12
CA ILE A 165 -16.73 -9.75 7.96
C ILE A 165 -18.09 -9.23 7.47
N GLN A 166 -18.21 -7.91 7.26
CA GLN A 166 -19.45 -7.30 6.77
C GLN A 166 -19.81 -7.78 5.35
N CYS A 167 -18.83 -7.83 4.45
CA CYS A 167 -18.99 -8.32 3.08
C CYS A 167 -19.53 -9.76 3.08
N CYS A 168 -18.91 -10.67 3.84
CA CYS A 168 -19.32 -12.06 3.90
C CYS A 168 -20.73 -12.23 4.46
N HIS A 169 -21.10 -11.50 5.52
CA HIS A 169 -22.46 -11.54 6.05
C HIS A 169 -23.49 -11.02 5.05
N MET A 170 -23.21 -9.90 4.37
CA MET A 170 -24.12 -9.32 3.39
C MET A 170 -24.28 -10.23 2.17
N LYS A 171 -23.17 -10.70 1.58
CA LYS A 171 -23.20 -11.61 0.42
C LYS A 171 -23.93 -12.90 0.76
N LEU A 172 -23.70 -13.46 1.95
CA LEU A 172 -24.40 -14.68 2.39
C LEU A 172 -25.90 -14.46 2.55
N HIS A 173 -26.34 -13.29 3.03
CA HIS A 173 -27.76 -13.01 3.25
C HIS A 173 -28.58 -13.10 1.94
N TYR A 174 -28.01 -12.64 0.83
CA TYR A 174 -28.67 -12.63 -0.49
C TYR A 174 -28.15 -13.70 -1.45
N ILE A 175 -27.45 -14.72 -0.94
CA ILE A 175 -26.76 -15.69 -1.80
C ILE A 175 -27.74 -16.59 -2.57
N THR A 176 -27.45 -16.81 -3.84
CA THR A 176 -28.10 -17.80 -4.69
C THR A 176 -27.11 -18.90 -5.10
N ALA A 177 -27.59 -20.00 -5.68
CA ALA A 177 -26.73 -21.11 -6.08
C ALA A 177 -25.67 -20.71 -7.12
N SER A 178 -25.98 -19.75 -8.00
CA SER A 178 -25.01 -19.22 -8.98
C SER A 178 -23.87 -18.42 -8.35
N ASP A 179 -24.03 -17.96 -7.11
CA ASP A 179 -23.05 -17.11 -6.42
C ASP A 179 -22.06 -17.92 -5.57
N TYR A 180 -22.22 -19.25 -5.49
CA TYR A 180 -21.45 -20.10 -4.57
C TYR A 180 -19.95 -20.06 -4.86
N GLU A 181 -19.56 -20.15 -6.12
CA GLU A 181 -18.15 -20.09 -6.53
C GLU A 181 -17.52 -18.73 -6.19
N GLU A 182 -18.21 -17.63 -6.52
CA GLU A 182 -17.76 -16.28 -6.17
C GLU A 182 -17.58 -16.15 -4.65
N PHE A 183 -18.58 -16.57 -3.87
CA PHE A 183 -18.54 -16.48 -2.41
C PHE A 183 -17.39 -17.28 -1.80
N VAL A 184 -17.11 -18.48 -2.32
CA VAL A 184 -15.96 -19.29 -1.88
C VAL A 184 -14.66 -18.56 -2.20
N GLY A 185 -14.54 -17.94 -3.38
CA GLY A 185 -13.40 -17.09 -3.72
C GLY A 185 -13.20 -15.93 -2.73
N ILE A 186 -14.29 -15.24 -2.35
CA ILE A 186 -14.27 -14.19 -1.33
C ILE A 186 -13.75 -14.73 0.01
N MET A 187 -14.21 -15.92 0.43
CA MET A 187 -13.77 -16.56 1.68
C MET A 187 -12.28 -16.93 1.65
N CYS A 188 -11.77 -17.40 0.51
CA CYS A 188 -10.35 -17.67 0.32
C CYS A 188 -9.50 -16.40 0.42
N THR A 189 -9.92 -15.30 -0.20
CA THR A 189 -9.24 -14.01 -0.06
C THR A 189 -9.32 -13.47 1.36
N ALA A 190 -10.49 -13.56 2.00
CA ALA A 190 -10.66 -13.17 3.39
C ALA A 190 -9.66 -13.92 4.29
N ARG A 191 -9.54 -15.25 4.14
CA ARG A 191 -8.59 -16.06 4.92
C ARG A 191 -7.16 -15.51 4.83
N GLN A 192 -6.71 -15.13 3.63
CA GLN A 192 -5.39 -14.52 3.43
C GLN A 192 -5.27 -13.16 4.15
N ALA A 193 -6.30 -12.32 4.10
CA ALA A 193 -6.31 -11.07 4.85
C ALA A 193 -6.21 -11.30 6.37
N PHE A 194 -6.95 -12.28 6.90
CA PHE A 194 -6.89 -12.64 8.33
C PHE A 194 -5.52 -13.16 8.76
N GLN A 195 -4.72 -13.73 7.87
CA GLN A 195 -3.35 -14.16 8.18
C GLN A 195 -2.37 -12.99 8.36
N MET A 196 -2.74 -11.77 7.96
CA MET A 196 -1.87 -10.59 8.11
C MET A 196 -1.68 -10.14 9.56
N THR A 197 -2.49 -10.65 10.51
CA THR A 197 -2.40 -10.29 11.92
C THR A 197 -2.26 -11.54 12.79
N PRO A 198 -1.44 -11.50 13.86
CA PRO A 198 -1.44 -12.55 14.87
C PRO A 198 -2.85 -12.78 15.42
N GLY A 199 -3.25 -14.05 15.56
CA GLY A 199 -4.59 -14.42 16.01
C GLY A 199 -5.72 -14.22 14.99
N GLY A 200 -5.45 -13.69 13.79
CA GLY A 200 -6.50 -13.45 12.81
C GLY A 200 -7.15 -14.74 12.26
N LEU A 201 -6.41 -15.87 12.21
CA LEU A 201 -7.02 -17.16 11.89
C LEU A 201 -8.08 -17.62 12.92
N VAL A 202 -7.95 -17.21 14.18
CA VAL A 202 -8.98 -17.47 15.20
C VAL A 202 -10.25 -16.69 14.84
N GLN A 203 -10.12 -15.40 14.53
CA GLN A 203 -11.24 -14.56 14.09
C GLN A 203 -11.89 -15.07 12.79
N PHE A 204 -11.08 -15.56 11.84
CA PHE A 204 -11.60 -16.18 10.62
C PHE A 204 -12.42 -17.43 10.91
N ASN A 205 -11.96 -18.28 11.82
CA ASN A 205 -12.71 -19.47 12.23
C ASN A 205 -14.02 -19.10 12.94
N GLU A 206 -14.03 -18.06 13.77
CA GLU A 206 -15.24 -17.52 14.39
C GLU A 206 -16.25 -17.02 13.35
N LEU A 207 -15.78 -16.28 12.34
CA LEU A 207 -16.58 -15.87 11.18
C LEU A 207 -17.15 -17.10 10.47
N LEU A 208 -16.33 -18.11 10.18
CA LEU A 208 -16.77 -19.32 9.48
C LEU A 208 -17.87 -20.06 10.26
N GLN A 209 -17.74 -20.17 11.59
CA GLN A 209 -18.78 -20.76 12.46
C GLN A 209 -20.04 -19.89 12.53
N ALA A 210 -19.91 -18.56 12.52
CA ALA A 210 -21.07 -17.66 12.46
C ALA A 210 -21.84 -17.82 11.14
N LEU A 211 -21.12 -17.88 10.01
CA LEU A 211 -21.71 -18.08 8.68
C LEU A 211 -22.39 -19.46 8.57
N ARG A 212 -21.76 -20.52 9.10
CA ARG A 212 -22.33 -21.88 9.13
C ARG A 212 -23.68 -21.95 9.83
N ARG A 213 -23.87 -21.16 10.91
CA ARG A 213 -25.12 -21.11 11.68
C ARG A 213 -26.21 -20.28 11.00
N SER A 214 -25.90 -19.56 9.92
CA SER A 214 -26.87 -18.77 9.17
C SER A 214 -27.81 -19.65 8.36
N LYS A 215 -29.10 -19.30 8.33
CA LYS A 215 -30.13 -20.00 7.52
C LYS A 215 -29.83 -19.98 6.02
N SER A 216 -29.14 -18.94 5.54
CA SER A 216 -28.75 -18.82 4.12
C SER A 216 -27.58 -19.73 3.74
N CYS A 217 -26.82 -20.25 4.71
CA CYS A 217 -25.71 -21.17 4.47
C CYS A 217 -26.24 -22.59 4.28
N LYS A 218 -26.54 -22.94 3.03
CA LYS A 218 -27.04 -24.28 2.68
C LYS A 218 -25.92 -25.33 2.78
N LYS A 219 -26.31 -26.59 2.98
CA LYS A 219 -25.37 -27.73 3.10
C LYS A 219 -24.36 -27.79 1.96
N GLU A 220 -24.82 -27.56 0.74
CA GLU A 220 -23.99 -27.61 -0.48
C GLU A 220 -22.90 -26.53 -0.48
N LEU A 221 -23.26 -25.29 -0.16
CA LEU A 221 -22.31 -24.19 0.03
C LEU A 221 -21.30 -24.52 1.13
N TRP A 222 -21.77 -25.04 2.27
CA TRP A 222 -20.91 -25.42 3.38
C TRP A 222 -19.90 -26.52 3.01
N GLN A 223 -20.35 -27.52 2.24
CA GLN A 223 -19.47 -28.57 1.72
C GLN A 223 -18.39 -27.98 0.82
N LEU A 224 -18.79 -27.11 -0.12
CA LEU A 224 -17.84 -26.45 -1.03
C LEU A 224 -16.80 -25.60 -0.28
N LEU A 225 -17.23 -24.82 0.72
CA LEU A 225 -16.34 -24.06 1.59
C LEU A 225 -15.36 -24.96 2.34
N SER A 226 -15.88 -26.04 2.95
CA SER A 226 -15.06 -26.96 3.75
C SER A 226 -14.00 -27.65 2.89
N THR A 227 -14.37 -28.12 1.71
CA THR A 227 -13.45 -28.76 0.76
C THR A 227 -12.38 -27.78 0.28
N THR A 228 -12.78 -26.60 -0.17
CA THR A 228 -11.85 -25.63 -0.78
C THR A 228 -10.88 -25.03 0.26
N LEU A 229 -11.38 -24.69 1.45
CA LEU A 229 -10.56 -24.11 2.51
C LEU A 229 -9.62 -25.16 3.16
N GLN A 230 -9.90 -26.46 3.06
CA GLN A 230 -8.97 -27.51 3.47
C GLN A 230 -7.90 -27.80 2.41
N GLN A 231 -8.25 -27.71 1.13
CA GLN A 231 -7.35 -28.03 0.02
C GLN A 231 -6.36 -26.92 -0.33
N THR A 232 -6.59 -25.69 0.14
CA THR A 232 -5.64 -24.60 0.00
C THR A 232 -4.72 -24.61 1.24
N PRO A 233 -3.54 -25.24 1.22
CA PRO A 233 -2.58 -25.07 2.30
C PRO A 233 -2.16 -23.60 2.40
N VAL A 234 -1.73 -23.22 3.61
CA VAL A 234 -1.20 -21.89 3.94
C VAL A 234 0.10 -21.66 3.19
#